data_AF-A0A3D9GJQ4-F1
#
_entry.id   AF-A0A3D9GJQ4-F1
#
_cell.length_a   1.000
_cell.length_b   1.000
_cell.length_c   1.000
_cell.angle_alpha   90.00
_cell.angle_beta   90.00
_cell.angle_gamma   90.00
#
_symmetry.space_group_name_H-M   'P 1'
#
loop_
_entity.id
_entity.type
_entity.pdbx_description
1 polymer ?
#
loop_
_entity_poly.entity_id
_entity_poly.type
_entity_poly.pdbx_seq_one_letter_code
_entity_poly.pdbx_strand_id
1 'polypeptide(L)'
;MVILAELNENNVCVGVKMVGEMIDDGKHVEIDKMDFELYSYRKYENGEWSEEKFLPDYAQIELDRMEKIEKSQADQDELIMQIMLGGA
;
A
#
# COMPACT_ATOMS: atom_id res chain seq x y z
N MET A 1 11.70 -9.04 -21.36
CA MET A 1 11.77 -8.57 -19.97
C MET A 1 11.29 -7.15 -19.96
N VAL A 2 10.31 -6.85 -19.12
CA VAL A 2 9.63 -5.54 -19.00
C VAL A 2 9.85 -5.04 -17.58
N ILE A 3 10.03 -3.73 -17.41
CA ILE A 3 10.18 -3.11 -16.10
C ILE A 3 8.88 -2.38 -15.78
N LEU A 4 8.27 -2.69 -14.65
CA LEU A 4 6.99 -2.16 -14.25
C LEU A 4 7.10 -1.42 -12.92
N ALA A 5 6.45 -0.27 -12.81
CA ALA A 5 6.09 0.33 -11.54
C ALA A 5 4.75 -0.23 -11.05
N GLU A 6 4.67 -0.58 -9.78
CA GLU A 6 3.44 -1.01 -9.10
C GLU A 6 2.80 0.19 -8.40
N LEU A 7 1.53 0.44 -8.71
CA LEU A 7 0.73 1.54 -8.20
C LEU A 7 -0.24 1.06 -7.12
N ASN A 8 -0.45 1.89 -6.10
CA ASN A 8 -1.52 1.71 -5.13
C ASN A 8 -2.84 2.30 -5.62
N GLU A 9 -3.88 2.26 -4.77
CA GLU A 9 -5.23 2.77 -5.07
C GLU A 9 -5.29 4.27 -5.39
N ASN A 10 -4.25 5.04 -5.03
CA ASN A 10 -4.12 6.47 -5.31
C ASN A 10 -3.23 6.76 -6.53
N ASN A 11 -2.91 5.74 -7.33
CA ASN A 11 -1.96 5.80 -8.45
C ASN A 11 -0.54 6.20 -8.02
N VAL A 12 -0.14 5.97 -6.77
CA VAL A 12 1.20 6.25 -6.28
C VAL A 12 2.07 5.00 -6.40
N CYS A 13 3.27 5.15 -6.95
CA CYS A 13 4.23 4.06 -7.09
C CYS A 13 4.75 3.61 -5.72
N VAL A 14 4.53 2.33 -5.42
CA VAL A 14 4.95 1.66 -4.19
C VAL A 14 6.05 0.62 -4.43
N GLY A 15 6.35 0.28 -5.68
CA GLY A 15 7.36 -0.71 -6.04
C GLY A 15 7.80 -0.64 -7.49
N VAL A 16 8.98 -1.17 -7.80
CA VAL A 16 9.44 -1.42 -9.17
C VAL A 16 9.85 -2.88 -9.30
N LYS A 17 9.47 -3.54 -10.39
CA LYS A 17 9.74 -4.96 -10.63
C LYS A 17 10.10 -5.21 -12.09
N MET A 18 10.95 -6.22 -12.33
CA MET A 18 11.23 -6.71 -13.66
C MET A 18 10.50 -8.04 -13.86
N VAL A 19 9.76 -8.15 -14.95
CA VAL A 19 8.88 -9.29 -15.25
C VAL A 19 9.13 -9.84 -16.65
N GLY A 20 8.70 -11.08 -16.88
CA GLY A 20 8.83 -11.73 -18.19
C GLY A 20 7.98 -11.07 -19.27
N GLU A 21 6.80 -10.59 -18.88
CA GLU A 21 5.75 -10.04 -19.75
C GLU A 21 4.99 -8.90 -19.06
N MET A 22 4.23 -8.11 -19.82
CA MET A 22 3.43 -7.00 -19.30
C MET A 22 2.30 -7.52 -18.40
N ILE A 23 2.05 -6.82 -17.27
CA ILE A 23 0.90 -7.06 -16.40
C ILE A 23 -0.11 -5.94 -16.69
N ASP A 24 -1.26 -6.27 -17.28
CA ASP A 24 -2.31 -5.32 -17.64
C ASP A 24 -3.49 -5.40 -16.66
N ASP A 25 -3.28 -4.89 -15.44
CA ASP A 25 -4.26 -4.93 -14.34
C ASP A 25 -4.68 -3.53 -13.85
N GLY A 26 -4.25 -2.48 -14.56
CA GLY A 26 -4.45 -1.09 -14.17
C GLY A 26 -3.62 -0.62 -12.95
N LYS A 27 -2.83 -1.51 -12.34
CA LYS A 27 -1.93 -1.22 -11.22
C LYS A 27 -0.47 -1.28 -11.62
N HIS A 28 -0.17 -1.71 -12.83
CA HIS A 28 1.19 -1.74 -13.35
C HIS A 28 1.33 -0.83 -14.56
N VAL A 29 2.40 -0.05 -14.55
CA VAL A 29 2.76 0.82 -15.67
C VAL A 29 4.19 0.54 -16.07
N GLU A 30 4.43 0.45 -17.38
CA GLU A 30 5.77 0.24 -17.91
C GLU A 30 6.65 1.47 -17.67
N ILE A 31 7.90 1.23 -17.28
CA ILE A 31 8.90 2.26 -17.00
C ILE A 31 10.20 1.94 -17.73
N ASP A 32 10.94 2.98 -18.09
CA ASP A 32 12.14 2.84 -18.93
C ASP A 32 13.34 2.25 -18.18
N LYS A 33 13.37 2.39 -16.86
CA LYS A 33 14.51 2.00 -16.02
C LYS A 33 14.07 1.43 -14.67
N MET A 34 14.85 0.48 -14.17
CA MET A 34 14.66 -0.08 -12.83
C MET A 34 15.24 0.88 -11.78
N ASP A 35 14.56 1.99 -11.56
CA ASP A 35 15.00 3.07 -10.67
C ASP A 35 13.94 3.38 -9.62
N PHE A 36 13.99 2.63 -8.51
CA PHE A 36 13.03 2.82 -7.43
C PHE A 36 13.09 4.24 -6.86
N GLU A 37 14.27 4.87 -6.78
CA GLU A 37 14.37 6.23 -6.22
C GLU A 37 13.69 7.26 -7.10
N LEU A 38 13.77 7.12 -8.43
CA LEU A 38 13.05 8.01 -9.33
C LEU A 38 11.54 7.88 -9.16
N TYR A 39 11.00 6.65 -9.19
CA TYR A 39 9.56 6.44 -9.29
C TYR A 39 8.85 6.34 -7.94
N SER A 40 9.53 5.89 -6.89
CA SER A 40 8.92 5.70 -5.56
C SER A 40 8.21 6.95 -5.08
N TYR A 41 7.00 6.74 -4.57
CA TYR A 41 6.16 7.77 -4.01
C TYR A 41 5.74 8.86 -5.01
N ARG A 42 5.93 8.67 -6.31
CA ARG A 42 5.36 9.55 -7.34
C ARG A 42 4.00 9.03 -7.77
N LYS A 43 3.09 9.95 -8.07
CA LYS A 43 1.76 9.64 -8.61
C LYS A 43 1.84 9.56 -10.13
N TYR A 44 1.12 8.63 -10.73
CA TYR A 44 1.01 8.49 -12.18
C TYR A 44 -0.41 8.83 -12.65
N GLU A 45 -0.56 9.88 -13.44
CA GLU A 45 -1.86 10.31 -13.97
C GLU A 45 -1.73 10.77 -15.42
N ASN A 46 -2.68 10.38 -16.27
CA ASN A 46 -2.74 10.78 -17.68
C ASN A 46 -1.46 10.50 -18.50
N GLY A 47 -0.70 9.47 -18.13
CA GLY A 47 0.55 9.13 -18.82
C GLY A 47 1.80 9.76 -18.20
N GLU A 48 1.66 10.61 -17.19
CA GLU A 48 2.75 11.40 -16.63
C GLU A 48 2.96 11.13 -15.14
N TRP A 49 4.22 11.25 -14.69
CA TRP A 49 4.60 11.16 -13.29
C TRP A 49 4.58 12.54 -12.64
N SER A 50 4.08 12.63 -11.41
CA SER A 50 4.13 13.86 -10.62
C SER A 50 5.55 14.31 -10.35
N GLU A 51 5.79 15.63 -10.32
CA GLU A 51 7.07 16.23 -9.92
C GLU A 51 7.34 16.10 -8.42
N GLU A 52 6.28 16.11 -7.62
CA GLU A 52 6.35 15.94 -6.18
C GLU A 52 6.27 14.47 -5.79
N LYS A 53 6.88 14.13 -4.65
CA LYS A 53 6.74 12.82 -4.00
C LYS A 53 5.69 12.90 -2.91
N PHE A 54 4.72 12.00 -2.99
CA PHE A 54 3.73 11.70 -1.98
C PHE A 54 4.35 10.75 -0.96
N LEU A 55 5.28 11.28 -0.16
CA LEU A 55 5.85 10.51 0.93
C LEU A 55 4.73 10.09 1.88
N PRO A 56 4.65 8.81 2.24
CA PRO A 56 3.76 8.39 3.29
C PRO A 56 4.09 9.18 4.56
N ASP A 57 3.07 9.74 5.21
CA ASP A 57 3.25 10.33 6.53
C ASP A 57 3.51 9.17 7.51
N TYR A 58 4.80 8.89 7.77
CA TYR A 58 5.22 7.82 8.65
C TYR A 58 4.65 7.97 10.07
N ALA A 59 4.41 9.20 10.53
CA ALA A 59 3.76 9.42 11.82
C ALA A 59 2.29 8.98 11.77
N GLN A 60 1.56 9.32 10.71
CA GLN A 60 0.19 8.86 10.50
C GLN A 60 0.12 7.33 10.34
N ILE A 61 1.05 6.71 9.61
CA ILE A 61 1.09 5.25 9.44
C ILE A 61 1.27 4.54 10.79
N GLU A 62 2.19 5.02 11.64
CA GLU A 62 2.39 4.41 12.96
C GLU A 62 1.17 4.62 13.87
N LEU A 63 0.52 5.79 13.82
CA LEU A 63 -0.74 6.04 14.53
C LEU A 63 -1.86 5.08 14.07
N ASP A 64 -2.07 4.93 12.76
CA ASP A 64 -3.09 4.01 12.20
C ASP A 64 -2.80 2.54 12.58
N ARG A 65 -1.52 2.15 12.68
CA ARG A 65 -1.12 0.81 13.12
C ARG A 65 -1.43 0.59 14.60
N MET A 66 -1.14 1.58 15.45
CA MET A 66 -1.47 1.51 16.88
C MET A 66 -2.99 1.42 17.09
N GLU A 67 -3.78 2.24 16.39
CA GLU A 67 -5.25 2.22 16.48
C GLU A 67 -5.83 0.85 16.07
N LYS A 68 -5.30 0.23 15.00
CA LYS A 68 -5.69 -1.13 14.61
C LYS A 68 -5.38 -2.18 15.67
N ILE A 69 -4.25 -2.05 16.37
CA ILE A 69 -3.87 -2.98 17.45
C ILE A 69 -4.81 -2.83 18.64
N GLU A 70 -5.10 -1.59 19.05
CA GLU A 70 -6.03 -1.30 20.16
C GLU A 70 -7.43 -1.84 19.85
N LYS A 71 -7.93 -1.60 18.63
CA LYS A 71 -9.21 -2.13 18.19
C LYS A 71 -9.24 -3.67 18.19
N SER A 72 -8.19 -4.31 17.70
CA SER A 72 -8.08 -5.77 17.73
C SER A 72 -8.04 -6.34 19.15
N GLN A 73 -7.48 -5.62 20.12
CA GLN A 73 -7.50 -6.05 21.53
C GLN A 73 -8.90 -5.91 22.11
N ALA A 74 -9.57 -4.78 21.87
CA ALA A 74 -10.95 -4.57 22.32
C ALA A 74 -11.92 -5.63 21.76
N ASP A 75 -11.80 -5.96 20.47
CA ASP A 75 -12.62 -7.01 19.83
C ASP A 75 -12.36 -8.40 20.45
N GLN A 76 -11.11 -8.70 20.83
CA GLN A 76 -10.76 -9.95 21.52
C GLN A 76 -11.33 -9.99 22.94
N ASP A 77 -11.24 -8.89 23.68
CA ASP A 77 -11.79 -8.78 25.04
C ASP A 77 -13.32 -8.92 25.04
N GLU A 78 -14.00 -8.32 24.06
CA GLU A 78 -15.44 -8.48 23.88
C GLU A 78 -15.80 -9.94 23.59
N LEU A 79 -15.08 -10.59 22.67
CA LEU A 79 -15.31 -11.99 22.33
C LEU A 79 -15.10 -12.91 23.55
N ILE A 80 -14.04 -12.69 24.33
CA ILE A 80 -13.76 -13.45 25.56
C ILE A 80 -14.89 -13.24 26.57
N MET A 81 -15.34 -11.99 26.78
CA MET A 81 -16.43 -11.68 27.69
C MET A 81 -17.75 -12.34 27.26
N GLN A 82 -18.08 -12.36 25.97
CA GLN A 82 -19.26 -13.04 25.43
C GLN A 82 -19.19 -14.56 25.65
N ILE A 83 -18.01 -15.19 25.49
CA ILE A 83 -17.83 -16.62 25.77
C ILE A 83 -17.99 -16.91 27.27
N MET A 84 -17.46 -16.04 28.15
CA MET A 84 -17.58 -16.23 29.59
C MET A 84 -19.01 -16.00 30.12
N LEU A 85 -19.78 -15.10 29.50
CA LEU A 85 -21.16 -14.78 29.90
C LEU A 85 -22.22 -15.63 29.20
N GLY A 86 -21.92 -16.18 28.02
CA GLY A 86 -22.81 -16.99 27.20
C GLY A 86 -22.64 -18.51 27.34
N GLY A 87 -21.73 -18.97 28.19
CA GLY A 87 -21.53 -20.40 28.47
C GLY A 87 -22.64 -20.99 29.35
N ALA A 88 -23.71 -21.46 28.71
CA ALA A 88 -24.72 -22.36 29.29
C ALA A 88 -24.65 -23.73 28.61
#